data_AF-A0A382Q4K8-F1
#
_entry.id   AF-A0A382Q4K8-F1
#
_cell.length_a   1.000
_cell.length_b   1.000
_cell.length_c   1.000
_cell.angle_alpha   90.00
_cell.angle_beta   90.00
_cell.angle_gamma   90.00
#
_symmetry.space_group_name_H-M   'P 1'
#
loop_
_entity.id
_entity.type
_entity.pdbx_description
1 polymer ?
#
loop_
_entity_poly.entity_id
_entity_poly.type
_entity_poly.pdbx_seq_one_letter_code
_entity_poly.pdbx_strand_id
1 'polypeptide(L)'
;VRFDGVEPLSYQDCTETLNVVDHPHKTFLLPFYVGLVAGHGDVTAEEGTMAYAVMFDQAEAIRFAMWNFFTDAAGHPDPHSPAWDWQFVVRSPERNRPYGYRCRISYKPFRGYDAVLEDYESWRGQLSR
;
A
#
# COMPACT_ATOMS: atom_id res chain seq x y z
N VAL A 1 -9.08 -0.64 18.12
CA VAL A 1 -7.87 -0.65 17.27
C VAL A 1 -7.65 0.78 16.83
N ARG A 2 -6.47 1.37 17.10
CA ARG A 2 -6.12 2.69 16.58
C ARG A 2 -5.64 2.48 15.15
N PHE A 3 -6.13 3.31 14.25
CA PHE A 3 -5.81 3.23 12.84
C PHE A 3 -4.90 4.40 12.47
N ASP A 4 -3.86 4.15 11.70
CA ASP A 4 -2.90 5.16 11.26
C ASP A 4 -3.23 5.59 9.81
N GLY A 5 -2.92 6.83 9.45
CA GLY A 5 -3.15 7.38 8.10
C GLY A 5 -3.50 8.85 8.05
N VAL A 6 -3.77 9.35 6.83
CA VAL A 6 -4.20 10.73 6.58
C VAL A 6 -5.73 10.80 6.68
N GLU A 7 -6.25 11.65 7.56
CA GLU A 7 -7.68 12.00 7.61
C GLU A 7 -8.24 12.35 6.21
N PRO A 8 -9.52 12.06 5.90
CA PRO A 8 -10.14 12.44 4.62
C PRO A 8 -9.99 13.94 4.30
N LEU A 9 -9.92 14.27 3.01
CA LEU A 9 -9.92 15.65 2.50
C LEU A 9 -11.38 16.06 2.26
N SER A 10 -11.70 17.33 2.52
CA SER A 10 -13.07 17.86 2.47
C SER A 10 -13.75 17.76 1.10
N TYR A 11 -12.98 17.57 0.02
CA TYR A 11 -13.50 17.42 -1.33
C TYR A 11 -13.66 15.95 -1.78
N GLN A 12 -13.36 14.97 -0.90
CA GLN A 12 -13.52 13.54 -1.23
C GLN A 12 -14.97 13.06 -1.19
N ASP A 13 -15.86 13.77 -0.50
CA ASP A 13 -17.27 13.36 -0.30
C ASP A 13 -18.09 13.29 -1.60
N CYS A 14 -17.58 13.84 -2.71
CA CYS A 14 -18.27 13.89 -4.01
C CYS A 14 -17.38 13.49 -5.21
N THR A 15 -16.19 12.92 -4.99
CA THR A 15 -15.26 12.59 -6.08
C THR A 15 -15.34 11.13 -6.51
N GLU A 16 -15.91 10.86 -7.68
CA GLU A 16 -15.70 9.61 -8.45
C GLU A 16 -14.63 9.78 -9.55
N THR A 17 -14.02 10.95 -9.63
CA THR A 17 -13.09 11.32 -10.69
C THR A 17 -11.68 10.87 -10.33
N LEU A 18 -11.30 9.68 -10.85
CA LEU A 18 -9.94 9.17 -11.07
C LEU A 18 -8.88 9.54 -9.99
N ASN A 19 -8.36 8.50 -9.34
CA ASN A 19 -7.18 8.52 -8.45
C ASN A 19 -7.41 8.89 -6.98
N VAL A 20 -8.64 9.17 -6.53
CA VAL A 20 -8.92 9.56 -5.11
C VAL A 20 -10.01 8.68 -4.47
N VAL A 21 -10.11 7.43 -4.92
CA VAL A 21 -11.01 6.44 -4.28
C VAL A 21 -10.21 5.70 -3.22
N ASP A 22 -10.49 6.04 -1.96
CA ASP A 22 -10.03 5.30 -0.78
C ASP A 22 -11.26 4.65 -0.14
N HIS A 23 -11.10 3.45 0.43
CA HIS A 23 -12.23 2.74 1.02
C HIS A 23 -12.46 3.28 2.44
N PRO A 24 -13.63 3.85 2.77
CA PRO A 24 -13.85 4.66 3.98
C PRO A 24 -13.69 3.89 5.31
N HIS A 25 -13.75 2.56 5.25
CA HIS A 25 -13.60 1.68 6.41
C HIS A 25 -12.32 0.83 6.41
N LYS A 26 -11.43 1.00 5.42
CA LYS A 26 -10.14 0.29 5.38
C LYS A 26 -9.06 1.29 5.70
N THR A 27 -8.25 0.95 6.67
CA THR A 27 -7.18 1.79 7.17
C THR A 27 -6.10 0.89 7.73
N PHE A 28 -4.86 1.33 7.69
CA PHE A 28 -3.73 0.47 7.96
C PHE A 28 -3.35 0.49 9.44
N LEU A 29 -2.71 -0.60 9.87
CA LEU A 29 -2.11 -0.73 11.20
C LEU A 29 -0.63 -0.34 11.17
N LEU A 30 0.03 -0.49 10.02
CA LEU A 30 1.42 -0.13 9.77
C LEU A 30 1.55 0.38 8.32
N PRO A 31 2.48 1.31 8.03
CA PRO A 31 2.59 1.96 6.72
C PRO A 31 3.31 1.07 5.70
N PHE A 32 2.80 -0.14 5.49
CA PHE A 32 3.21 -1.02 4.40
C PHE A 32 2.04 -1.88 3.90
N TYR A 33 2.08 -2.26 2.64
CA TYR A 33 1.23 -3.32 2.10
C TYR A 33 2.10 -4.45 1.58
N VAL A 34 1.57 -5.66 1.68
CA VAL A 34 2.16 -6.87 1.14
C VAL A 34 1.13 -7.60 0.31
N GLY A 35 1.58 -8.08 -0.83
CA GLY A 35 0.82 -9.00 -1.63
C GLY A 35 1.61 -10.21 -2.04
N LEU A 36 0.86 -11.27 -2.30
CA LEU A 36 1.42 -12.55 -2.68
C LEU A 36 1.40 -12.68 -4.20
N VAL A 37 2.54 -13.06 -4.75
CA VAL A 37 2.76 -13.22 -6.18
C VAL A 37 3.23 -14.65 -6.42
N ALA A 38 2.66 -15.31 -7.42
CA ALA A 38 3.15 -16.59 -7.90
C ALA A 38 4.51 -16.37 -8.60
N GLY A 39 5.62 -16.62 -7.91
CA GLY A 39 6.95 -16.15 -8.31
C GLY A 39 7.50 -16.74 -9.61
N HIS A 40 6.90 -17.83 -10.08
CA HIS A 40 7.30 -18.60 -11.26
C HIS A 40 6.24 -18.56 -12.37
N GLY A 41 5.22 -17.71 -12.22
CA GLY A 41 4.14 -17.54 -13.20
C GLY A 41 3.07 -18.64 -13.16
N ASP A 42 3.22 -19.65 -12.30
CA ASP A 42 2.21 -20.68 -12.04
C ASP A 42 1.60 -20.47 -10.64
N VAL A 43 0.33 -20.09 -10.61
CA VAL A 43 -0.42 -19.72 -9.39
C VAL A 43 -0.87 -20.95 -8.59
N THR A 44 -0.57 -22.16 -9.06
CA THR A 44 -1.11 -23.40 -8.49
C THR A 44 -0.16 -24.12 -7.51
N ALA A 45 1.12 -23.73 -7.43
CA ALA A 45 2.07 -24.30 -6.49
C ALA A 45 2.38 -23.34 -5.33
N GLU A 46 2.13 -23.79 -4.09
CA GLU A 46 2.54 -23.06 -2.87
C GLU A 46 4.07 -22.83 -2.84
N GLU A 47 4.83 -23.77 -3.39
CA GLU A 47 6.27 -23.65 -3.62
C GLU A 47 6.57 -22.52 -4.61
N GLY A 48 7.24 -21.46 -4.16
CA GLY A 48 7.60 -20.32 -5.01
C GLY A 48 6.66 -19.12 -4.89
N THR A 49 5.80 -19.09 -3.87
CA THR A 49 5.09 -17.86 -3.47
C THR A 49 6.08 -16.76 -3.05
N MET A 50 5.94 -15.58 -3.63
CA MET A 50 6.76 -14.41 -3.35
C MET A 50 5.93 -13.34 -2.65
N ALA A 51 6.53 -12.66 -1.69
CA ALA A 51 5.98 -11.45 -1.10
C ALA A 51 6.50 -10.23 -1.87
N TYR A 52 5.58 -9.47 -2.46
CA TYR A 52 5.83 -8.11 -2.92
C TYR A 52 5.36 -7.14 -1.84
N ALA A 53 6.30 -6.48 -1.16
CA ALA A 53 6.00 -5.54 -0.10
C ALA A 53 6.48 -4.13 -0.45
N VAL A 54 5.63 -3.13 -0.21
CA VAL A 54 5.98 -1.71 -0.31
C VAL A 54 5.80 -1.08 1.06
N MET A 55 6.89 -0.54 1.59
CA MET A 55 7.02 -0.05 2.96
C MET A 55 7.36 1.44 2.95
N PHE A 56 6.76 2.20 3.86
CA PHE A 56 6.95 3.64 3.99
C PHE A 56 7.47 3.99 5.37
N ASP A 57 8.29 5.03 5.46
CA ASP A 57 8.91 5.47 6.71
C ASP A 57 7.98 6.36 7.56
N GLN A 58 6.79 6.66 7.06
CA GLN A 58 5.78 7.46 7.74
C GLN A 58 4.37 7.05 7.32
N ALA A 59 3.43 7.19 8.26
CA ALA A 59 2.01 6.90 8.07
C ALA A 59 1.19 8.15 7.76
N GLU A 60 1.48 9.26 8.45
CA GLU A 60 0.61 10.43 8.55
C GLU A 60 0.28 11.10 7.21
N ALA A 61 1.17 10.99 6.22
CA ALA A 61 1.05 11.60 4.90
C ALA A 61 0.81 10.59 3.76
N ILE A 62 0.74 9.30 4.05
CA ILE A 62 0.61 8.24 3.03
C ILE A 62 -0.81 7.69 3.02
N ARG A 63 -1.39 7.53 1.82
CA ARG A 63 -2.65 6.81 1.60
C ARG A 63 -2.41 5.69 0.60
N PHE A 64 -3.04 4.54 0.82
CA PHE A 64 -3.05 3.47 -0.18
C PHE A 64 -4.27 3.58 -1.07
N ALA A 65 -4.07 3.41 -2.37
CA ALA A 65 -5.13 3.32 -3.34
C ALA A 65 -5.03 1.95 -3.99
N MET A 66 -6.12 1.18 -3.92
CA MET A 66 -6.21 -0.09 -4.62
C MET A 66 -7.32 0.03 -5.66
N TRP A 67 -6.95 -0.12 -6.92
CA TRP A 67 -7.88 -0.04 -8.03
C TRP A 67 -8.05 -1.38 -8.67
N ASN A 68 -9.27 -1.67 -9.07
CA ASN A 68 -9.57 -2.87 -9.81
C ASN A 68 -10.06 -2.49 -11.20
N PHE A 69 -9.11 -2.42 -12.14
CA PHE A 69 -9.40 -2.02 -13.52
C PHE A 69 -9.98 -3.15 -14.36
N PHE A 70 -9.84 -4.39 -13.89
CA PHE A 70 -10.27 -5.57 -14.62
C PHE A 70 -11.62 -6.02 -14.12
N THR A 71 -12.38 -6.60 -15.05
CA THR A 71 -13.64 -7.27 -14.73
C THR A 71 -13.53 -8.73 -15.11
N ASP A 72 -14.21 -9.59 -14.34
CA ASP A 72 -14.38 -11.00 -14.68
C ASP A 72 -15.26 -11.16 -15.92
N ALA A 73 -15.43 -12.40 -16.39
CA ALA A 73 -16.26 -12.70 -17.55
C ALA A 73 -17.75 -12.30 -17.38
N ALA A 74 -18.20 -12.05 -16.14
CA ALA A 74 -19.54 -11.59 -15.81
C ALA A 74 -19.64 -10.06 -15.64
N GLY A 75 -18.53 -9.33 -15.80
CA GLY A 75 -18.47 -7.87 -15.68
C GLY A 75 -18.31 -7.35 -14.25
N HIS A 76 -18.04 -8.23 -13.26
CA HIS A 76 -17.75 -7.80 -11.89
C HIS A 76 -16.28 -7.45 -11.73
N PRO A 77 -15.90 -6.50 -10.84
CA PRO A 77 -14.49 -6.20 -10.58
C PRO A 77 -13.69 -7.46 -10.19
N ASP A 78 -12.57 -7.74 -10.88
CA ASP A 78 -11.74 -8.93 -10.69
C ASP A 78 -10.73 -8.75 -9.54
N PRO A 79 -10.95 -9.30 -8.34
CA PRO A 79 -10.10 -9.03 -7.18
C PRO A 79 -8.66 -9.54 -7.32
N HIS A 80 -8.33 -10.28 -8.39
CA HIS A 80 -7.02 -10.88 -8.62
C HIS A 80 -6.04 -9.99 -9.38
N SER A 81 -6.52 -8.93 -10.04
CA SER A 81 -5.68 -8.01 -10.82
C SER A 81 -5.73 -6.55 -10.32
N PRO A 82 -5.57 -6.29 -9.00
CA PRO A 82 -5.60 -4.93 -8.51
C PRO A 82 -4.34 -4.16 -8.92
N ALA A 83 -4.52 -2.90 -9.35
CA ALA A 83 -3.46 -1.92 -9.33
C ALA A 83 -3.25 -1.41 -7.91
N TRP A 84 -2.00 -1.47 -7.43
CA TRP A 84 -1.60 -0.95 -6.13
C TRP A 84 -0.87 0.36 -6.31
N ASP A 85 -1.47 1.41 -5.78
CA ASP A 85 -0.96 2.77 -5.80
C ASP A 85 -0.92 3.35 -4.38
N TRP A 86 -0.25 4.48 -4.25
CA TRP A 86 -0.28 5.27 -3.03
C TRP A 86 -0.25 6.75 -3.35
N GLN A 87 -0.75 7.55 -2.42
CA GLN A 87 -0.72 9.01 -2.48
C GLN A 87 0.16 9.54 -1.35
N PHE A 88 0.98 10.54 -1.66
CA PHE A 88 1.66 11.35 -0.66
C PHE A 88 0.93 12.70 -0.52
N VAL A 89 0.19 12.85 0.57
CA VAL A 89 -0.73 13.97 0.81
C VAL A 89 -0.05 15.03 1.66
N VAL A 90 0.28 16.17 1.06
CA VAL A 90 0.81 17.35 1.76
C VAL A 90 -0.34 18.30 2.08
N ARG A 91 -0.68 18.44 3.37
CA ARG A 91 -1.69 19.40 3.84
C ARG A 91 -1.08 20.79 4.02
N SER A 92 -1.78 21.82 3.56
CA SER A 92 -1.39 23.23 3.70
C SER A 92 0.06 23.51 3.29
N PRO A 93 0.46 23.25 2.03
CA PRO A 93 1.85 23.36 1.59
C PRO A 93 2.38 24.80 1.70
N GLU A 94 3.49 24.97 2.41
CA GLU A 94 4.25 26.20 2.53
C GLU A 94 5.27 26.39 1.40
N ARG A 95 5.45 27.65 0.97
CA ARG A 95 6.45 28.01 -0.04
C ARG A 95 7.86 27.69 0.45
N ASN A 96 8.70 27.14 -0.43
CA ASN A 96 10.11 26.79 -0.17
C ASN A 96 10.33 25.72 0.91
N ARG A 97 9.28 25.01 1.34
CA ARG A 97 9.40 23.88 2.26
C ARG A 97 9.53 22.58 1.46
N PRO A 98 10.58 21.76 1.68
CA PRO A 98 10.66 20.44 1.07
C PRO A 98 9.72 19.46 1.76
N TYR A 99 9.11 18.57 0.98
CA TYR A 99 8.28 17.47 1.47
C TYR A 99 8.76 16.18 0.81
N GLY A 100 8.87 15.11 1.58
CA GLY A 100 9.30 13.83 1.08
C GLY A 100 9.04 12.71 2.07
N TYR A 101 9.32 11.49 1.62
CA TYR A 101 9.27 10.27 2.39
C TYR A 101 10.30 9.29 1.85
N ARG A 102 10.61 8.25 2.61
CA ARG A 102 11.41 7.12 2.14
C ARG A 102 10.49 5.93 1.96
N CYS A 103 10.66 5.22 0.85
CA CYS A 103 10.01 3.94 0.64
C CYS A 103 11.04 2.84 0.38
N ARG A 104 10.64 1.61 0.69
CA ARG A 104 11.38 0.40 0.34
C ARG A 104 10.41 -0.58 -0.32
N ILE A 105 10.79 -1.03 -1.51
CA ILE A 105 10.12 -2.13 -2.21
C ILE A 105 10.95 -3.40 -1.98
N SER A 106 10.29 -4.50 -1.63
CA SER A 106 10.91 -5.80 -1.38
C SER A 106 10.17 -6.87 -2.17
N TYR A 107 10.93 -7.75 -2.84
CA TYR A 107 10.41 -8.92 -3.53
C TYR A 107 11.24 -10.14 -3.13
N LYS A 108 10.66 -11.04 -2.32
CA LYS A 108 11.36 -12.16 -1.68
C LYS A 108 10.45 -13.37 -1.53
N PRO A 109 10.98 -14.58 -1.31
CA PRO A 109 10.15 -15.73 -0.93
C PRO A 109 9.27 -15.42 0.28
N PHE A 110 7.98 -15.74 0.19
CA PHE A 110 7.05 -15.50 1.29
C PHE A 110 7.31 -16.51 2.41
N ARG A 111 7.60 -16.00 3.61
CA ARG A 111 7.89 -16.81 4.81
C ARG A 111 6.89 -16.55 5.95
N GLY A 112 5.69 -16.06 5.60
CA GLY A 112 4.68 -15.60 6.55
C GLY A 112 4.72 -14.09 6.78
N TYR A 113 3.62 -13.55 7.33
CA TYR A 113 3.47 -12.12 7.59
C TYR A 113 4.40 -11.60 8.69
N ASP A 114 4.77 -12.43 9.67
CA ASP A 114 5.73 -12.07 10.71
C ASP A 114 7.11 -11.74 10.12
N ALA A 115 7.57 -12.51 9.12
CA ALA A 115 8.83 -12.22 8.44
C ALA A 115 8.78 -10.89 7.65
N VAL A 116 7.61 -10.49 7.15
CA VAL A 116 7.41 -9.19 6.49
C VAL A 116 7.45 -8.07 7.52
N LEU A 117 6.85 -8.28 8.69
CA LEU A 117 6.90 -7.33 9.80
C LEU A 117 8.35 -7.14 10.30
N GLU A 118 9.10 -8.22 10.49
CA GLU A 118 10.52 -8.17 10.87
C GLU A 118 11.36 -7.39 9.84
N ASP A 119 11.13 -7.63 8.54
CA ASP A 119 11.77 -6.89 7.45
C ASP A 119 11.47 -5.38 7.54
N TYR A 120 10.21 -5.02 7.82
CA TYR A 120 9.78 -3.64 8.01
C TYR A 120 10.44 -2.99 9.24
N GLU A 121 10.39 -3.65 10.40
CA GLU A 121 10.96 -3.15 11.65
C GLU A 121 12.49 -3.00 11.56
N SER A 122 13.18 -3.97 10.94
CA SER A 122 14.62 -3.92 10.68
C SER A 122 14.98 -2.74 9.79
N TRP A 123 14.23 -2.52 8.71
CA TRP A 123 14.43 -1.35 7.85
C TRP A 123 14.19 -0.04 8.60
N ARG A 124 13.09 0.07 9.35
CA ARG A 124 12.77 1.25 10.16
C ARG A 124 13.88 1.56 11.16
N GLY A 125 14.42 0.56 11.83
CA GLY A 125 15.55 0.69 12.75
C GLY A 125 16.85 1.19 12.09
N GLN A 126 17.05 0.93 10.79
CA GLN A 126 18.18 1.45 10.01
C GLN A 126 18.02 2.94 9.66
N LEU A 127 16.78 3.46 9.60
CA LEU A 127 16.52 4.87 9.24
C LEU A 127 16.67 5.84 10.41
N SER A 128 16.56 5.32 11.64
CA SER A 128 16.71 6.07 12.90
C SER A 128 18.16 6.19 13.38
N ARG A 129 19.12 5.62 12.63
CA ARG A 129 20.57 5.79 12.84
C ARG A 129 21.10 6.84 11.88
#